data_AF-A0A8U0L866-F1
#
_entry.id   AF-A0A8U0L866-F1
#
_cell.length_a   1.000
_cell.length_b   1.000
_cell.length_c   1.000
_cell.angle_alpha   90.00
_cell.angle_beta   90.00
_cell.angle_gamma   90.00
#
_symmetry.space_group_name_H-M   'P 1'
#
loop_
_entity.id
_entity.type
_entity.pdbx_description
1 polymer ?
#
loop_
_entity_poly.entity_id
_entity_poly.type
_entity_poly.pdbx_seq_one_letter_code
_entity_poly.pdbx_strand_id
1 'polypeptide(L)'
;MTGFEGLENAGLIEGPQEKATREFIKEYRDGKAENPMADFIYSSMLSIARNIDVQNARGREISRNMTSLLGYIQQLEGMYDTMDDDPEITELLGKAAR
;
A
#
# COMPACT_ATOMS: atom_id res chain seq x y z
N MET A 1 -34.17 8.59 -10.62
CA MET A 1 -33.11 9.49 -11.11
C MET A 1 -31.87 8.65 -11.29
N THR A 2 -31.55 8.27 -12.51
CA THR A 2 -30.37 7.47 -12.88
C THR A 2 -29.52 8.33 -13.78
N GLY A 3 -28.47 8.90 -13.22
CA GLY A 3 -27.48 9.68 -13.94
C GLY A 3 -26.36 9.97 -12.96
N PHE A 4 -25.13 9.70 -13.36
CA PHE A 4 -23.88 9.94 -12.62
C PHE A 4 -23.33 8.83 -11.71
N GLU A 5 -23.79 7.57 -11.80
CA GLU A 5 -22.95 6.44 -11.36
C GLU A 5 -21.83 6.22 -12.39
N GLY A 6 -20.56 6.24 -11.95
CA GLY A 6 -19.39 6.00 -12.82
C GLY A 6 -18.73 7.24 -13.44
N LEU A 7 -19.22 8.45 -13.15
CA LEU A 7 -18.54 9.72 -13.46
C LEU A 7 -17.80 10.31 -12.24
N GLU A 8 -17.73 9.58 -11.12
CA GLU A 8 -17.12 10.06 -9.88
C GLU A 8 -15.67 10.55 -10.05
N ASN A 9 -14.97 10.04 -11.07
CA ASN A 9 -13.58 10.40 -11.38
C ASN A 9 -13.39 11.16 -12.70
N ALA A 10 -14.47 11.52 -13.40
CA ALA A 10 -14.37 12.21 -14.68
C ALA A 10 -13.78 13.62 -14.49
N GLY A 11 -12.56 13.82 -15.00
CA GLY A 11 -11.83 15.10 -14.89
C GLY A 11 -10.89 15.23 -13.69
N LEU A 12 -10.75 14.20 -12.85
CA LEU A 12 -9.70 14.17 -11.83
C LEU A 12 -8.35 13.86 -12.49
N ILE A 13 -7.44 14.84 -12.49
CA ILE A 13 -6.04 14.60 -12.82
C ILE A 13 -5.41 13.91 -11.61
N GLU A 14 -4.95 12.68 -11.81
CA GLU A 14 -4.21 11.93 -10.81
C GLU A 14 -2.96 12.70 -10.40
N GLY A 15 -2.77 12.87 -9.09
CA GLY A 15 -1.60 13.56 -8.55
C GLY A 15 -0.34 12.69 -8.56
N PRO A 16 0.84 13.31 -8.39
CA PRO A 16 2.11 12.60 -8.43
C PRO A 16 2.25 11.52 -7.36
N GLN A 17 1.74 11.76 -6.14
CA GLN A 17 1.82 10.78 -5.06
C GLN A 17 0.87 9.61 -5.32
N GLU A 18 -0.36 9.85 -5.77
CA GLU A 18 -1.30 8.79 -6.16
C GLU A 18 -0.71 7.90 -7.25
N LYS A 19 -0.10 8.51 -8.28
CA LYS A 19 0.55 7.78 -9.36
C LYS A 19 1.69 6.89 -8.85
N ALA A 20 2.59 7.44 -8.03
CA ALA A 20 3.70 6.69 -7.46
C ALA A 20 3.22 5.55 -6.56
N THR A 21 2.20 5.80 -5.73
CA THR A 21 1.63 4.79 -4.84
C THR A 21 0.93 3.68 -5.62
N ARG A 22 0.23 3.99 -6.71
CA ARG A 22 -0.38 2.97 -7.59
C ARG A 22 0.67 2.10 -8.29
N GLU A 23 1.75 2.71 -8.76
CA GLU A 23 2.88 1.99 -9.36
C GLU A 23 3.55 1.07 -8.33
N PHE A 24 3.82 1.60 -7.12
CA PHE A 24 4.33 0.78 -6.01
C PHE A 24 3.41 -0.41 -5.72
N ILE A 25 2.09 -0.22 -5.57
CA ILE A 25 1.15 -1.30 -5.27
C ILE A 25 1.16 -2.36 -6.39
N LYS A 26 1.19 -1.93 -7.66
CA LYS A 26 1.24 -2.84 -8.81
C LYS A 26 2.47 -3.74 -8.75
N GLU A 27 3.65 -3.15 -8.62
CA GLU A 27 4.92 -3.89 -8.59
C GLU A 27 5.07 -4.70 -7.30
N TYR A 28 4.62 -4.17 -6.16
CA TYR A 28 4.70 -4.86 -4.88
C TYR A 28 3.73 -6.04 -4.80
N ARG A 29 2.55 -5.96 -5.41
CA ARG A 29 1.58 -7.08 -5.42
C ARG A 29 2.00 -8.21 -6.36
N ASP A 30 2.82 -7.93 -7.37
CA ASP A 30 3.20 -8.92 -8.37
C ASP A 30 3.89 -10.14 -7.73
N GLY A 31 3.47 -11.34 -8.15
CA GLY A 31 3.94 -12.61 -7.59
C GLY A 31 3.49 -12.95 -6.16
N LYS A 32 2.71 -12.10 -5.49
CA LYS A 32 2.18 -12.37 -4.13
C LYS A 32 0.78 -12.99 -4.17
N ALA A 33 0.49 -13.87 -3.20
CA ALA A 33 -0.83 -14.45 -3.03
C ALA A 33 -1.89 -13.37 -2.73
N GLU A 34 -3.12 -13.60 -3.19
CA GLU A 34 -4.25 -12.73 -2.87
C GLU A 34 -4.49 -12.69 -1.36
N ASN A 35 -4.54 -11.48 -0.80
CA ASN A 35 -4.68 -11.26 0.63
C ASN A 35 -5.63 -10.08 0.89
N PRO A 36 -6.84 -10.32 1.41
CA PRO A 36 -7.83 -9.26 1.67
C PRO A 36 -7.33 -8.17 2.63
N MET A 37 -6.43 -8.51 3.56
CA MET A 37 -5.81 -7.52 4.44
C MET A 37 -4.85 -6.62 3.67
N ALA A 38 -4.06 -7.19 2.75
CA ALA A 38 -3.19 -6.40 1.89
C ALA A 38 -4.00 -5.48 0.97
N ASP A 39 -5.11 -5.97 0.41
CA ASP A 39 -6.02 -5.16 -0.43
C ASP A 39 -6.61 -3.96 0.33
N PHE A 40 -6.95 -4.14 1.60
CA PHE A 40 -7.38 -3.04 2.46
C PHE A 40 -6.27 -2.01 2.68
N ILE A 41 -5.04 -2.46 2.90
CA ILE A 41 -3.88 -1.56 3.07
C ILE A 41 -3.58 -0.82 1.76
N TYR A 42 -3.58 -1.48 0.61
CA TYR A 42 -3.41 -0.85 -0.71
C TYR A 42 -4.45 0.25 -0.95
N SER A 43 -5.71 -0.02 -0.62
CA SER A 43 -6.79 0.97 -0.72
C SER A 43 -6.56 2.18 0.20
N SER A 44 -6.08 1.93 1.42
CA SER A 44 -5.74 2.97 2.40
C SER A 44 -4.56 3.84 1.92
N MET A 45 -3.54 3.22 1.33
CA MET A 45 -2.40 3.92 0.75
C MET A 45 -2.83 4.87 -0.38
N LEU A 46 -3.68 4.43 -1.30
CA LEU A 46 -4.21 5.30 -2.38
C LEU A 46 -5.02 6.48 -1.83
N SER A 47 -5.82 6.26 -0.79
CA SER A 47 -6.57 7.33 -0.12
C SER A 47 -5.65 8.39 0.50
N ILE A 48 -4.59 7.96 1.19
CA ILE A 48 -3.58 8.87 1.76
C ILE A 48 -2.79 9.59 0.68
N ALA A 49 -2.42 8.90 -0.41
CA ALA A 49 -1.71 9.50 -1.52
C ALA A 49 -2.50 10.64 -2.18
N ARG A 50 -3.81 10.44 -2.42
CA ARG A 50 -4.72 11.50 -2.87
C ARG A 50 -4.78 12.69 -1.93
N ASN A 51 -4.81 12.43 -0.61
CA ASN A 51 -4.82 13.49 0.38
C ASN A 51 -3.51 14.29 0.40
N ILE A 52 -2.37 13.63 0.22
CA ILE A 52 -1.06 14.28 0.08
C ILE A 52 -1.08 15.18 -1.15
N ASP A 53 -1.53 14.70 -2.30
CA ASP A 53 -1.58 15.49 -3.53
C ASP A 53 -2.45 16.74 -3.37
N VAL A 54 -3.65 16.60 -2.80
CA VAL A 54 -4.57 17.72 -2.53
C VAL A 54 -3.98 18.74 -1.56
N GLN A 55 -3.30 18.29 -0.51
CA GLN A 55 -2.67 19.19 0.47
C GLN A 55 -1.44 19.89 -0.10
N ASN A 56 -0.58 19.14 -0.80
CA ASN A 56 0.62 19.66 -1.43
C ASN A 56 0.29 20.72 -2.48
N ALA A 57 -0.72 20.47 -3.33
CA ALA A 57 -1.20 21.46 -4.31
C ALA A 57 -1.73 22.76 -3.67
N ARG A 58 -2.14 22.71 -2.39
CA ARG A 58 -2.59 23.86 -1.60
C ARG A 58 -1.47 24.48 -0.74
N GLY A 59 -0.23 24.02 -0.87
CA GLY A 59 0.91 24.46 -0.05
C GLY A 59 0.76 24.13 1.43
N ARG A 60 -0.01 23.09 1.77
CA ARG A 60 -0.24 22.66 3.16
C ARG A 60 0.80 21.63 3.57
N GLU A 61 1.01 21.53 4.88
CA GLU A 61 1.83 20.47 5.49
C GLU A 61 1.26 19.08 5.20
N ILE A 62 2.16 18.13 4.93
CA ILE A 62 1.82 16.75 4.51
C ILE A 62 2.47 15.66 5.37
N SER A 63 3.32 16.02 6.34
CA SER A 63 4.16 15.06 7.08
C SER A 63 3.32 14.03 7.83
N ARG A 64 2.17 14.43 8.40
CA ARG A 64 1.26 13.45 9.04
C ARG A 64 0.78 12.38 8.05
N ASN A 65 0.39 12.78 6.84
CA ASN A 65 -0.04 11.85 5.82
C ASN A 65 1.13 10.99 5.31
N MET A 66 2.32 11.58 5.16
CA MET A 66 3.53 10.83 4.82
C MET A 66 3.87 9.77 5.88
N THR A 67 3.77 10.10 7.17
CA THR A 67 3.97 9.14 8.26
C THR A 67 2.97 7.99 8.18
N SER A 68 1.70 8.28 7.89
CA SER A 68 0.69 7.23 7.68
C SER A 68 1.01 6.35 6.48
N LEU A 69 1.42 6.94 5.35
CA LEU A 69 1.78 6.19 4.15
C LEU A 69 2.98 5.25 4.39
N LEU A 70 4.02 5.74 5.07
CA LEU A 70 5.18 4.93 5.46
C LEU A 70 4.78 3.80 6.42
N GLY A 71 3.88 4.07 7.37
CA GLY A 71 3.38 3.04 8.29
C GLY A 71 2.65 1.91 7.57
N TYR A 72 1.88 2.20 6.51
CA TYR A 72 1.24 1.17 5.70
C TYR A 72 2.24 0.33 4.90
N ILE A 73 3.32 0.95 4.38
CA ILE A 73 4.39 0.21 3.71
C ILE A 73 5.06 -0.78 4.68
N GLN A 74 5.38 -0.33 5.90
CA GLN A 74 5.97 -1.19 6.94
C GLN A 74 5.03 -2.33 7.36
N GLN A 75 3.72 -2.09 7.43
CA GLN A 75 2.74 -3.15 7.70
C GLN A 75 2.72 -4.19 6.58
N LEU A 76 2.78 -3.76 5.32
CA LEU A 76 2.87 -4.68 4.18
C LEU A 76 4.15 -5.50 4.21
N GLU A 77 5.30 -4.86 4.46
CA GLU A 77 6.57 -5.57 4.63
C GLU A 77 6.46 -6.64 5.71
N GLY A 78 5.98 -6.29 6.91
CA GLY A 78 5.81 -7.27 8.00
C GLY A 78 4.82 -8.40 7.71
N MET A 79 3.82 -8.18 6.84
CA MET A 79 2.90 -9.24 6.43
C MET A 79 3.53 -10.29 5.51
N TYR A 80 4.53 -9.90 4.72
CA TYR A 80 5.18 -10.78 3.75
C TYR A 80 6.59 -11.24 4.20
N ASP A 81 7.20 -10.56 5.18
CA ASP A 81 8.46 -10.97 5.80
C ASP A 81 8.30 -12.26 6.63
N THR A 82 7.08 -12.57 7.08
CA THR A 82 6.77 -13.85 7.73
C THR A 82 6.55 -15.01 6.75
N MET A 83 6.69 -14.80 5.44
CA MET A 83 6.54 -15.86 4.43
C MET A 83 7.87 -16.50 4.01
N ASP A 84 8.99 -16.09 4.62
CA ASP A 84 10.28 -16.78 4.46
C ASP A 84 10.43 -17.87 5.54
N ASP A 85 9.49 -18.83 5.54
CA ASP A 85 9.76 -20.16 6.10
C ASP A 85 10.72 -20.87 5.13
N ASP A 86 11.96 -20.40 5.06
CA ASP A 86 13.02 -21.13 4.38
C ASP A 86 13.11 -22.51 5.07
N PRO A 87 12.75 -23.60 4.39
CA PRO A 87 12.70 -24.91 5.00
C PRO A 87 14.07 -25.33 5.54
N GLU A 88 15.17 -24.80 5.00
CA GLU A 88 16.52 -25.02 5.49
C GLU A 88 16.75 -24.29 6.82
N ILE A 89 16.26 -23.05 6.98
CA ILE A 89 16.30 -22.29 8.23
C ILE A 89 15.42 -22.95 9.29
N THR A 90 14.21 -23.38 8.94
CA THR A 90 13.32 -24.11 9.86
C THR A 90 13.95 -25.42 10.32
N GLU A 91 14.61 -26.15 9.42
CA GLU A 91 15.33 -27.39 9.75
C GLU A 91 16.55 -27.15 10.64
N LEU A 92 17.35 -26.11 10.35
CA LEU A 92 18.50 -25.69 11.16
C LEU A 92 18.09 -25.32 12.59
N LEU A 93 17.02 -24.54 12.74
CA LEU A 93 16.49 -24.16 14.05
C LEU A 93 15.94 -25.38 14.82
N GLY A 94 15.27 -26.31 14.13
CA GLY A 94 14.80 -27.57 14.73
C GLY A 94 15.91 -28.50 15.19
N LYS A 95 17.09 -28.47 14.55
CA LYS A 95 18.28 -29.20 14.97
C LYS A 95 18.99 -28.56 16.16
N ALA A 96 19.03 -27.23 16.24
CA ALA A 96 19.68 -26.49 17.32
C ALA A 96 18.89 -26.51 18.64
N ALA A 97 17.58 -26.72 18.59
CA ALA A 97 16.70 -26.80 19.76
C ALA A 97 16.62 -28.19 20.41
N ARG A 98 17.40 -29.18 19.94
CA ARG A 98 17.48 -30.55 20.48
C ARG A 98 18.73 -30.79 21.30
#